data_AF-A0A836UFC2-F1
#
_entry.id   AF-A0A836UFC2-F1
#
_cell.length_a   1.000
_cell.length_b   1.000
_cell.length_c   1.000
_cell.angle_alpha   90.00
_cell.angle_beta   90.00
_cell.angle_gamma   90.00
#
_symmetry.space_group_name_H-M   'P 1'
#
loop_
_entity.id
_entity.type
_entity.pdbx_description
1 polymer ?
#
loop_
_entity_poly.entity_id
_entity_poly.type
_entity_poly.pdbx_seq_one_letter_code
_entity_poly.pdbx_strand_id
1 'polypeptide(L)' 'MPYKDITYDNGFTERIYYNTTPSEEAELFTNMSGVKSFPSANHRAALKERRLLKDQEYPRNGDG' A
#
# COMPACT_ATOMS: atom_id res chain seq x y z
N MET A 1 14.77 10.94 8.44
CA MET A 1 15.15 11.06 7.02
C MET A 1 15.49 12.49 6.60
N PRO A 2 16.79 12.87 6.58
CA PRO A 2 17.21 14.15 6.03
C PRO A 2 17.02 14.20 4.51
N TYR A 3 16.70 15.40 3.99
CA TYR A 3 16.40 15.59 2.58
C TYR A 3 16.97 16.89 2.04
N LYS A 4 17.08 16.96 0.72
CA LYS A 4 17.34 18.18 -0.05
C LYS A 4 16.31 18.30 -1.16
N ASP A 5 15.88 19.52 -1.43
CA ASP A 5 14.99 19.81 -2.55
C ASP A 5 15.84 20.37 -3.70
N ILE A 6 15.64 19.82 -4.91
CA ILE A 6 16.25 20.31 -6.14
C ILE A 6 15.12 20.86 -7.00
N THR A 7 15.17 22.17 -7.28
CA THR A 7 14.25 22.82 -8.22
C THR A 7 14.93 22.93 -9.57
N TYR A 8 14.31 22.34 -10.58
CA TYR A 8 14.76 22.39 -11.97
C TYR A 8 14.22 23.64 -12.68
N ASP A 9 14.85 24.02 -13.79
CA ASP A 9 14.48 25.21 -14.56
C ASP A 9 13.02 25.20 -15.08
N ASN A 10 12.43 24.01 -15.21
CA ASN A 10 11.02 23.82 -15.60
C ASN A 10 10.03 24.02 -14.44
N GLY A 11 10.51 24.40 -13.24
CA GLY A 11 9.71 24.59 -12.04
C GLY A 11 9.35 23.31 -11.29
N PHE A 12 9.76 22.13 -11.77
CA PHE A 12 9.61 20.88 -11.03
C PHE A 12 10.56 20.87 -9.83
N THR A 13 10.08 20.43 -8.67
CA THR A 13 10.91 20.28 -7.47
C THR A 13 10.91 18.81 -7.06
N GLU A 14 12.10 18.20 -7.07
CA GLU A 14 12.32 16.84 -6.60
C GLU A 14 12.92 16.84 -5.20
N ARG A 15 12.34 16.04 -4.31
CA ARG A 15 12.84 15.83 -2.95
C ARG A 15 13.69 14.58 -2.89
N ILE A 16 14.98 14.75 -2.61
CA ILE A 16 15.96 13.66 -2.51
C ILE A 16 16.30 13.43 -1.04
N TYR A 17 15.94 12.25 -0.54
CA TYR A 17 16.36 11.77 0.78
C TYR A 17 17.79 11.23 0.71
N TYR A 18 18.60 11.49 1.74
CA TYR A 18 19.97 10.99 1.84
C TYR A 18 20.23 10.44 3.25
N ASN A 19 21.30 9.65 3.40
CA ASN A 19 21.64 8.98 4.67
C ASN A 19 20.47 8.21 5.29
N THR A 20 19.61 7.63 4.44
CA THR A 20 18.49 6.82 4.87
C THR A 20 18.96 5.49 5.44
N THR A 21 18.42 5.13 6.59
CA THR A 21 18.61 3.78 7.12
C THR A 21 17.69 2.79 6.39
N PRO A 22 18.05 1.49 6.31
CA PRO A 22 17.18 0.49 5.70
C PRO A 22 15.77 0.42 6.30
N SER A 23 15.64 0.73 7.60
CA SER A 23 14.34 0.81 8.28
C SER A 23 13.50 1.98 7.77
N GLU A 24 14.11 3.15 7.63
CA GLU A 24 13.43 4.35 7.11
C GLU A 24 13.02 4.19 5.64
N GLU A 25 13.82 3.50 4.83
CA GLU A 25 13.44 3.17 3.45
C GLU A 25 12.23 2.22 3.41
N ALA A 26 12.22 1.20 4.28
CA ALA A 26 11.08 0.29 4.39
C ALA A 26 9.79 1.02 4.84
N GLU A 27 9.90 1.99 5.73
CA GLU A 27 8.78 2.85 6.15
C GLU A 27 8.25 3.73 5.01
N LEU A 28 9.13 4.30 4.17
CA LEU A 28 8.71 5.02 2.96
C LEU A 28 7.92 4.13 2.02
N PHE A 29 8.45 2.95 1.69
CA PHE A 29 7.76 2.02 0.81
C PHE A 29 6.42 1.58 1.39
N THR A 30 6.37 1.35 2.71
CA THR A 30 5.13 1.00 3.40
C THR A 30 4.10 2.14 3.31
N ASN A 31 4.51 3.39 3.55
CA ASN A 31 3.64 4.55 3.48
C ASN A 31 3.17 4.85 2.04
N MET A 32 4.03 4.67 1.04
CA MET A 32 3.71 4.86 -0.38
C MET A 32 2.91 3.69 -0.98
N SER A 33 3.00 2.49 -0.39
CA SER A 33 2.24 1.30 -0.84
C SER A 33 0.73 1.41 -0.56
N GLY A 34 0.30 2.46 0.14
CA GLY A 34 -1.09 2.69 0.44
C GLY A 34 -1.93 2.92 -0.81
N VAL A 35 -2.68 1.90 -1.22
CA VAL A 35 -3.93 1.98 -2.01
C VAL A 35 -5.03 2.76 -1.24
N LYS A 36 -4.64 3.73 -0.40
CA LYS A 36 -5.54 4.50 0.46
C LYS A 36 -6.42 5.49 -0.31
N SER A 37 -6.10 5.75 -1.58
CA SER A 37 -6.72 6.83 -2.36
C SER A 37 -7.98 6.44 -3.11
N PHE A 38 -8.33 5.15 -3.18
CA PHE A 38 -9.50 4.68 -3.92
C PHE A 38 -10.50 3.99 -2.99
N PRO A 39 -11.47 4.73 -2.41
CA PRO A 39 -12.54 4.15 -1.59
C PRO A 39 -13.24 2.95 -2.24
N SER A 40 -13.38 2.96 -3.57
CA SER A 40 -13.95 1.86 -4.36
C SER A 40 -13.06 0.60 -4.38
N ALA A 41 -11.73 0.74 -4.40
CA ALA A 41 -10.79 -0.38 -4.32
C ALA A 41 -10.85 -1.04 -2.94
N ASN A 42 -10.96 -0.23 -1.89
CA ASN A 42 -11.13 -0.72 -0.51
C ASN A 42 -12.46 -1.47 -0.33
N HIS A 43 -13.54 -1.00 -0.96
CA HIS A 43 -14.82 -1.70 -0.94
C HIS A 43 -14.72 -3.09 -1.59
N ARG A 44 -14.09 -3.20 -2.77
CA ARG A 44 -13.93 -4.50 -3.47
C ARG A 44 -13.06 -5.48 -2.68
N ALA A 45 -12.01 -4.99 -2.01
CA ALA A 45 -11.15 -5.81 -1.16
C ALA A 45 -11.93 -6.39 0.04
N ALA A 46 -12.66 -5.54 0.77
CA ALA A 46 -13.47 -5.97 1.91
C ALA A 46 -14.57 -6.98 1.53
N LEU A 47 -15.20 -6.80 0.36
CA LEU A 47 -16.16 -7.77 -0.17
C LEU A 47 -15.55 -9.14 -0.48
N LYS A 48 -14.31 -9.15 -0.99
CA LYS A 48 -13.58 -10.39 -1.31
C LYS A 48 -13.18 -11.14 -0.05
N GLU A 49 -12.62 -10.45 0.95
CA GLU A 49 -12.25 -11.06 2.24
C GLU A 49 -13.46 -11.68 2.94
N ARG A 50 -14.59 -10.97 2.98
CA ARG A 50 -15.83 -11.49 3.57
C ARG A 50 -16.37 -12.73 2.86
N ARG A 51 -16.14 -12.88 1.55
CA ARG A 51 -16.51 -14.10 0.81
C ARG A 51 -15.58 -15.25 1.17
N LEU A 52 -14.27 -15.01 1.22
CA LEU A 52 -13.28 -16.03 1.60
C LEU A 52 -13.48 -16.54 3.03
N LEU A 53 -13.84 -15.66 3.97
CA LEU A 53 -14.20 -16.05 5.34
C LEU A 53 -15.47 -16.91 5.37
N LYS A 54 -16.50 -16.54 4.59
CA LYS A 54 -17.72 -17.37 4.46
C LYS A 54 -17.42 -18.73 3.84
N ASP A 55 -16.52 -18.80 2.86
CA ASP A 55 -16.14 -20.05 2.18
C ASP A 55 -15.25 -20.95 3.08
N GLN A 56 -14.61 -20.39 4.12
CA GLN A 56 -13.88 -21.15 5.15
C GLN A 56 -14.78 -21.66 6.28
N GLU A 57 -15.88 -20.98 6.60
CA GLU A 57 -16.76 -21.30 7.73
C GLU A 57 -17.72 -22.47 7.44
N TYR A 58 -17.91 -22.83 6.17
CA TYR A 58 -18.63 -24.04 5.79
C TYR A 58 -17.63 -25.10 5.31
N PRO A 59 -17.43 -26.23 6.03
CA PRO A 59 -16.76 -27.36 5.43
C PRO A 59 -17.57 -27.78 4.20
N ARG A 60 -16.87 -27.99 3.09
CA ARG A 60 -17.40 -28.59 1.86
C ARG A 60 -17.76 -30.06 2.16
N ASN A 61 -18.79 -30.27 2.98
CA ASN A 61 -19.37 -31.58 3.20
C ASN A 61 -20.26 -31.86 1.99
N GLY A 62 -19.71 -32.60 1.05
CA GLY A 62 -20.38 -32.97 -0.18
C GLY A 62 -19.58 -34.05 -0.89
N ASP A 63 -19.32 -35.15 -0.17
CA ASP A 63 -18.89 -36.42 -0.73
C ASP A 63 -20.18 -37.17 -1.13
N GLY A 64 -20.26 -37.63 -2.38
CA GLY A 64 -21.39 -38.39 -2.91
C GLY A 64 -21.48 -38.33 -4.43
#